data_AF-A0A3R7M7K1-F1
#
_entry.id   AF-A0A3R7M7K1-F1
#
_cell.length_a   1.000
_cell.length_b   1.000
_cell.length_c   1.000
_cell.angle_alpha   90.00
_cell.angle_beta   90.00
_cell.angle_gamma   90.00
#
_symmetry.space_group_name_H-M   'P 1'
#
loop_
_entity.id
_entity.type
_entity.pdbx_description
1 polymer ?
#
loop_
_entity_poly.entity_id
_entity_poly.type
_entity_poly.pdbx_seq_one_letter_code
_entity_poly.pdbx_strand_id
1 'polypeptide(L)'
;MRISVTTENEIYPLEVAQDLELENFKALCEMEVGIPAGEMMVVFNAQPLTDDKKTLKDYGVKDGELIMVIRGTTLLRRAAEHMQQQRQPQGGQRQQNQGPVPMGSGQDDPAVIRDMLLANPEQLALLRHNNPRLAEALTSGDLDKFASVLREQQEMRRDRERQRIRLLTADPFDMEAQRLIANEIQQENINANMEAAMEYNPESFGTVHMLYINCKVNGHDVKAFIDSGAQTTIMSQACAERCNIMRLVDTRWAGIAKGVGTQKIIGRVHMGQIQIENDFLASSFSILEEQPMDMLLGLDMLKRHQMCIDLKNNKLHIGTTGTATTFLSESELPDCAL
;
A
#
# COMPACT_ATOMS: atom_id res chain seq x y z
N MET A 1 -20.77 17.60 23.44
CA MET A 1 -19.31 17.55 23.65
C MET A 1 -18.71 16.87 22.45
N ARG A 2 -17.58 17.38 21.96
CA ARG A 2 -16.84 16.80 20.85
C ARG A 2 -15.76 15.88 21.42
N ILE A 3 -15.77 14.63 21.04
CA ILE A 3 -14.79 13.62 21.45
C ILE A 3 -14.18 12.99 20.20
N SER A 4 -12.97 12.45 20.33
CA SER A 4 -12.31 11.71 19.27
C SER A 4 -12.39 10.23 19.60
N VAL A 5 -13.03 9.44 18.73
CA VAL A 5 -13.07 7.99 18.85
C VAL A 5 -12.02 7.40 17.94
N THR A 6 -11.06 6.67 18.50
CA THR A 6 -9.99 6.02 17.73
C THR A 6 -10.16 4.51 17.71
N THR A 7 -9.96 3.91 16.54
CA THR A 7 -9.67 2.48 16.39
C THR A 7 -8.17 2.27 16.24
N GLU A 8 -7.73 1.05 15.91
CA GLU A 8 -6.31 0.75 15.65
C GLU A 8 -5.75 1.54 14.46
N ASN A 9 -6.60 1.99 13.51
CA ASN A 9 -6.15 2.58 12.25
C ASN A 9 -6.74 3.98 11.94
N GLU A 10 -7.88 4.35 12.54
CA GLU A 10 -8.62 5.56 12.16
C GLU A 10 -9.13 6.34 13.39
N ILE A 11 -9.30 7.66 13.22
CA ILE A 11 -9.83 8.57 14.24
C ILE A 11 -11.09 9.24 13.70
N TYR A 12 -12.19 9.10 14.43
CA TYR A 12 -13.51 9.64 14.10
C TYR A 12 -13.89 10.72 15.12
N PRO A 13 -14.04 11.99 14.70
CA PRO A 13 -14.56 13.03 15.58
C PRO A 13 -16.08 12.87 15.73
N LEU A 14 -16.55 12.71 16.96
CA LEU A 14 -17.95 12.49 17.30
C LEU A 14 -18.49 13.61 18.21
N GLU A 15 -19.69 14.10 17.91
CA GLU A 15 -20.39 15.06 18.77
C GLU A 15 -21.51 14.35 19.52
N VAL A 16 -21.34 14.22 20.84
CA VAL A 16 -22.24 13.44 21.71
C VAL A 16 -22.69 14.24 22.94
N ALA A 17 -23.82 13.88 23.52
CA ALA A 17 -24.27 14.45 24.79
C ALA A 17 -23.44 13.89 25.96
N GLN A 18 -23.20 14.70 27.00
CA GLN A 18 -22.38 14.27 28.15
C GLN A 18 -23.08 13.20 29.00
N ASP A 19 -24.40 13.25 29.05
CA ASP A 19 -25.30 12.34 29.75
C ASP A 19 -25.68 11.10 28.92
N LEU A 20 -25.04 10.91 27.76
CA LEU A 20 -25.26 9.72 26.94
C LEU A 20 -24.80 8.45 27.67
N GLU A 21 -25.68 7.46 27.77
CA GLU A 21 -25.35 6.13 28.30
C GLU A 21 -24.36 5.39 27.38
N LEU A 22 -23.50 4.56 27.98
CA LEU A 22 -22.50 3.80 27.24
C LEU A 22 -23.11 2.87 26.18
N GLU A 23 -24.28 2.28 26.42
CA GLU A 23 -25.02 1.47 25.44
C GLU A 23 -25.31 2.26 24.16
N ASN A 24 -25.84 3.47 24.33
CA ASN A 24 -26.20 4.36 23.22
C ASN A 24 -24.94 4.93 22.54
N PHE A 25 -23.87 5.16 23.30
CA PHE A 25 -22.58 5.55 22.74
C PHE A 25 -21.97 4.46 21.86
N LYS A 26 -22.05 3.17 22.26
CA LYS A 26 -21.61 2.04 21.44
C LYS A 26 -22.44 1.93 20.16
N ALA A 27 -23.76 2.14 20.24
CA ALA A 27 -24.62 2.15 19.06
C ALA A 27 -24.27 3.30 18.08
N LEU A 28 -23.94 4.49 18.59
CA LEU A 28 -23.44 5.59 17.74
C LEU A 28 -22.08 5.25 17.11
N CYS A 29 -21.17 4.68 17.88
CA CYS A 29 -19.88 4.23 17.35
C CYS A 29 -20.07 3.14 16.30
N GLU A 30 -21.06 2.26 16.41
CA GLU A 30 -21.31 1.21 15.42
C GLU A 30 -21.58 1.78 14.03
N MET A 31 -22.26 2.93 13.97
CA MET A 31 -22.58 3.61 12.72
C MET A 31 -21.37 4.29 12.07
N GLU A 32 -20.51 4.92 12.87
CA GLU A 32 -19.34 5.66 12.35
C GLU A 32 -18.11 4.76 12.16
N VAL A 33 -17.92 3.79 13.05
CA VAL A 33 -16.71 2.95 13.16
C VAL A 33 -16.89 1.60 12.47
N GLY A 34 -18.13 1.17 12.20
CA GLY A 34 -18.43 -0.07 11.49
C GLY A 34 -18.16 -1.37 12.28
N ILE A 35 -17.89 -1.27 13.59
CA ILE A 35 -17.78 -2.42 14.51
C ILE A 35 -19.14 -2.64 15.19
N PRO A 36 -19.70 -3.86 15.24
CA PRO A 36 -20.98 -4.08 15.94
C PRO A 36 -20.90 -3.73 17.44
N ALA A 37 -21.90 -3.05 18.00
CA ALA A 37 -21.88 -2.60 19.41
C ALA A 37 -21.65 -3.75 20.41
N GLY A 38 -22.18 -4.94 20.12
CA GLY A 38 -21.97 -6.15 20.93
C GLY A 38 -20.56 -6.74 20.86
N GLU A 39 -19.76 -6.36 19.86
CA GLU A 39 -18.35 -6.72 19.71
C GLU A 39 -17.41 -5.58 20.16
N MET A 40 -17.93 -4.43 20.62
CA MET A 40 -17.12 -3.28 21.04
C MET A 40 -16.67 -3.36 22.49
N MET A 41 -15.36 -3.17 22.70
CA MET A 41 -14.81 -2.74 23.97
C MET A 41 -14.41 -1.27 23.88
N VAL A 42 -15.08 -0.45 24.67
CA VAL A 42 -14.78 0.98 24.79
C VAL A 42 -13.78 1.17 25.92
N VAL A 43 -12.65 1.82 25.66
CA VAL A 43 -11.57 2.07 26.62
C VAL A 43 -11.35 3.57 26.75
N PHE A 44 -11.38 4.06 27.98
CA PHE A 44 -11.08 5.46 28.31
C PHE A 44 -10.09 5.50 29.46
N ASN A 45 -9.00 6.27 29.33
CA ASN A 45 -7.89 6.32 30.31
C ASN A 45 -7.36 4.93 30.73
N ALA A 46 -7.15 4.06 29.74
CA ALA A 46 -6.70 2.67 29.93
C ALA A 46 -7.64 1.78 30.78
N GLN A 47 -8.89 2.21 30.99
CA GLN A 47 -9.91 1.42 31.69
C GLN A 47 -11.05 1.05 30.73
N PRO A 48 -11.44 -0.22 30.66
CA PRO A 48 -12.60 -0.64 29.86
C PRO A 48 -13.89 -0.16 30.53
N LEU A 49 -14.74 0.49 29.74
CA LEU A 49 -16.07 0.89 30.16
C LEU A 49 -16.99 -0.32 29.99
N THR A 50 -17.57 -0.79 31.09
CA THR A 50 -18.25 -2.10 31.15
C THR A 50 -19.70 -2.04 31.60
N ASP A 51 -20.08 -1.00 32.34
CA ASP A 51 -21.47 -0.75 32.73
C ASP A 51 -22.16 0.10 31.66
N ASP A 52 -23.04 -0.54 30.91
CA ASP A 52 -23.75 0.02 29.76
C ASP A 52 -24.79 1.09 30.16
N LYS A 53 -25.22 1.11 31.43
CA LYS A 53 -26.20 2.08 31.97
C LYS A 53 -25.57 3.32 32.57
N LYS A 54 -24.25 3.34 32.68
CA LYS A 54 -23.50 4.48 33.21
C LYS A 54 -23.21 5.49 32.09
N THR A 55 -23.35 6.78 32.39
CA THR A 55 -23.18 7.84 31.38
C THR A 55 -21.70 8.15 31.12
N LEU A 56 -21.38 8.71 29.95
CA LEU A 56 -20.02 9.16 29.62
C LEU A 56 -19.47 10.17 30.65
N LYS A 57 -20.32 11.06 31.16
CA LYS A 57 -19.97 11.99 32.25
C LYS A 57 -19.61 11.25 33.54
N ASP A 58 -20.32 10.18 33.89
CA ASP A 58 -20.02 9.40 35.09
C ASP A 58 -18.73 8.56 34.94
N TYR A 59 -18.32 8.29 33.72
CA TYR A 59 -17.00 7.76 33.37
C TYR A 59 -15.90 8.83 33.31
N GLY A 60 -16.26 10.11 33.49
CA GLY A 60 -15.32 11.23 33.52
C GLY A 60 -14.89 11.73 32.14
N VAL A 61 -15.59 11.33 31.07
CA VAL A 61 -15.32 11.79 29.71
C VAL A 61 -15.68 13.28 29.59
N LYS A 62 -14.77 14.07 29.01
CA LYS A 62 -14.93 15.52 28.81
C LYS A 62 -14.80 15.89 27.33
N ASP A 63 -15.10 17.15 27.04
CA ASP A 63 -14.91 17.72 25.71
C ASP A 63 -13.44 17.70 25.31
N GLY A 64 -13.15 17.24 24.09
CA GLY A 64 -11.81 17.10 23.52
C GLY A 64 -11.10 15.79 23.85
N GLU A 65 -11.72 14.87 24.59
CA GLU A 65 -11.09 13.63 25.03
C GLU A 65 -11.05 12.54 23.95
N LEU A 66 -10.06 11.66 24.07
CA LEU A 66 -9.85 10.51 23.18
C LEU A 66 -10.41 9.23 23.82
N ILE A 67 -11.25 8.52 23.09
CA ILE A 67 -11.83 7.23 23.48
C ILE A 67 -11.39 6.17 22.48
N MET A 68 -10.85 5.05 22.96
CA MET A 68 -10.44 3.95 22.10
C MET A 68 -11.55 2.92 22.00
N VAL A 69 -11.89 2.50 20.79
CA VAL A 69 -12.84 1.41 20.53
C VAL A 69 -12.09 0.25 19.89
N ILE A 70 -12.10 -0.89 20.58
CA ILE A 70 -11.41 -2.11 20.16
C ILE A 70 -12.45 -3.20 19.96
N ARG A 71 -12.26 -4.03 18.94
CA ARG A 71 -13.07 -5.23 18.75
C ARG A 71 -12.71 -6.28 19.81
N GLY A 72 -13.68 -6.73 20.60
CA GLY A 72 -13.48 -7.65 21.73
C GLY A 72 -12.82 -8.99 21.34
N THR A 73 -12.96 -9.41 20.08
CA THR A 73 -12.27 -10.59 19.53
C THR A 73 -10.74 -10.43 19.47
N THR A 74 -10.24 -9.20 19.31
CA THR A 74 -8.80 -8.90 19.25
C THR A 74 -8.12 -9.10 20.60
N LEU A 75 -8.85 -8.91 21.70
CA LEU A 75 -8.33 -9.13 23.06
C LEU A 75 -8.40 -10.60 23.49
N LEU A 76 -9.39 -11.37 23.05
CA LEU A 76 -9.39 -12.83 23.23
C LEU A 76 -8.20 -13.47 22.50
N ARG A 77 -7.81 -12.92 21.34
CA ARG A 77 -6.60 -13.31 20.60
C ARG A 77 -5.32 -12.94 21.36
N ARG A 78 -5.19 -11.71 21.88
CA ARG A 78 -4.05 -11.30 22.73
C ARG A 78 -3.97 -12.04 24.08
N ALA A 79 -5.11 -12.36 24.69
CA ALA A 79 -5.17 -13.13 25.94
C ALA A 79 -4.80 -14.61 25.72
N ALA A 80 -5.19 -15.18 24.58
CA ALA A 80 -4.74 -16.51 24.16
C ALA A 80 -3.23 -16.55 23.87
N GLU A 81 -2.68 -15.48 23.27
CA GLU A 81 -1.23 -15.30 23.07
C GLU A 81 -0.47 -15.16 24.41
N HIS A 82 -1.03 -14.46 25.40
CA HIS A 82 -0.44 -14.33 26.74
C HIS A 82 -0.55 -15.61 27.60
N MET A 83 -1.60 -16.42 27.40
CA MET A 83 -1.77 -17.72 28.09
C MET A 83 -0.87 -18.84 27.53
N GLN A 84 -0.34 -18.69 26.32
CA GLN A 84 0.55 -19.69 25.70
C GLN A 84 1.99 -19.67 26.24
N GLN A 85 2.41 -18.65 26.99
CA GLN A 85 3.78 -18.59 27.54
C GLN A 85 3.98 -19.28 28.89
N GLN A 86 2.97 -19.91 29.51
CA GLN A 86 3.15 -20.45 30.88
C GLN A 86 2.63 -21.85 31.24
N ARG A 87 2.10 -22.70 30.33
CA ARG A 87 1.74 -24.07 30.74
C ARG A 87 2.06 -25.18 29.73
N GLN A 88 2.99 -26.05 30.12
CA GLN A 88 3.09 -27.44 29.66
C GLN A 88 1.80 -28.22 29.97
N PRO A 89 1.49 -29.29 29.22
CA PRO A 89 0.19 -29.94 29.25
C PRO A 89 0.08 -30.96 30.38
N GLN A 90 -1.00 -30.89 31.16
CA GLN A 90 -1.55 -32.04 31.87
C GLN A 90 -3.06 -32.08 31.64
N GLY A 91 -3.52 -33.24 31.18
CA GLY A 91 -4.89 -33.48 30.74
C GLY A 91 -5.90 -33.61 31.87
N GLY A 92 -7.18 -33.66 31.48
CA GLY A 92 -8.28 -33.93 32.39
C GLY A 92 -9.66 -33.62 31.81
N GLN A 93 -10.30 -34.65 31.26
CA GLN A 93 -11.74 -34.99 31.31
C GLN A 93 -12.87 -33.93 31.24
N ARG A 94 -13.71 -34.10 30.21
CA ARG A 94 -15.21 -34.14 30.17
C ARG A 94 -16.04 -33.37 31.22
N GLN A 95 -16.95 -32.51 30.72
CA GLN A 95 -18.40 -32.46 31.08
C GLN A 95 -19.16 -31.59 30.05
N GLN A 96 -20.06 -32.18 29.26
CA GLN A 96 -21.53 -32.14 29.38
C GLN A 96 -22.22 -30.81 29.00
N ASN A 97 -22.86 -30.87 27.84
CA ASN A 97 -24.30 -30.65 27.65
C ASN A 97 -24.86 -29.23 27.89
N GLN A 98 -25.12 -28.51 26.80
CA GLN A 98 -26.34 -27.70 26.62
C GLN A 98 -26.60 -27.59 25.12
N GLY A 99 -27.61 -28.33 24.64
CA GLY A 99 -28.08 -28.23 23.27
C GLY A 99 -28.75 -26.87 23.03
N PRO A 100 -28.80 -26.37 21.78
CA PRO A 100 -29.48 -25.13 21.48
C PRO A 100 -30.98 -25.29 21.73
N VAL A 101 -31.51 -24.44 22.61
CA VAL A 101 -32.95 -24.23 22.81
C VAL A 101 -33.52 -23.69 21.49
N PRO A 102 -34.56 -24.29 20.88
CA PRO A 102 -35.18 -23.73 19.69
C PRO A 102 -36.04 -22.53 20.09
N MET A 103 -35.55 -21.32 19.84
CA MET A 103 -36.32 -20.08 19.95
C MET A 103 -37.12 -19.84 18.66
N GLY A 104 -38.44 -19.98 18.77
CA GLY A 104 -39.42 -19.03 18.23
C GLY A 104 -39.55 -18.91 16.70
N SER A 105 -40.33 -19.80 16.11
CA SER A 105 -40.83 -19.77 14.73
C SER A 105 -41.91 -18.70 14.46
N GLY A 106 -41.61 -17.42 14.71
CA GLY A 106 -42.60 -16.33 14.56
C GLY A 106 -42.08 -14.95 14.15
N GLN A 107 -40.76 -14.74 13.99
CA GLN A 107 -40.16 -13.45 13.64
C GLN A 107 -39.74 -13.30 12.16
N ASP A 108 -39.94 -14.34 11.34
CA ASP A 108 -39.47 -14.37 9.94
C ASP A 108 -40.60 -14.12 8.91
N ASP A 109 -41.79 -13.67 9.33
CA ASP A 109 -42.88 -13.38 8.39
C ASP A 109 -42.58 -12.08 7.60
N PRO A 110 -42.38 -12.16 6.27
CA PRO A 110 -42.08 -10.99 5.44
C PRO A 110 -43.14 -9.89 5.55
N ALA A 111 -44.40 -10.23 5.83
CA ALA A 111 -45.47 -9.24 6.01
C ALA A 111 -45.26 -8.38 7.26
N VAL A 112 -44.86 -9.00 8.37
CA VAL A 112 -44.60 -8.31 9.65
C VAL A 112 -43.36 -7.42 9.53
N ILE A 113 -42.31 -7.91 8.86
CA ILE A 113 -41.07 -7.16 8.64
C ILE A 113 -41.31 -5.97 7.70
N ARG A 114 -42.14 -6.15 6.67
CA ARG A 114 -42.53 -5.07 5.77
C ARG A 114 -43.25 -3.95 6.52
N ASP A 115 -44.25 -4.32 7.31
CA ASP A 115 -45.07 -3.35 8.03
C ASP A 115 -44.28 -2.65 9.14
N MET A 116 -43.33 -3.35 9.79
CA MET A 116 -42.38 -2.75 10.74
C MET A 116 -41.45 -1.73 10.08
N LEU A 117 -40.88 -2.03 8.90
CA LEU A 117 -39.99 -1.12 8.17
C LEU A 117 -40.73 0.10 7.60
N LEU A 118 -42.01 -0.05 7.24
CA LEU A 118 -42.87 1.07 6.81
C LEU A 118 -43.32 1.93 8.00
N ALA A 119 -43.43 1.36 9.19
CA ALA A 119 -43.81 2.08 10.40
C ALA A 119 -42.70 3.00 10.93
N ASN A 120 -41.43 2.80 10.52
CA ASN A 120 -40.30 3.62 10.94
C ASN A 120 -39.58 4.31 9.75
N PRO A 121 -39.85 5.61 9.49
CA PRO A 121 -39.26 6.36 8.38
C PRO A 121 -37.73 6.46 8.41
N GLU A 122 -37.11 6.45 9.59
CA GLU A 122 -35.65 6.51 9.73
C GLU A 122 -34.98 5.20 9.30
N GLN A 123 -35.58 4.05 9.66
CA GLN A 123 -35.11 2.74 9.23
C GLN A 123 -35.24 2.56 7.72
N LEU A 124 -36.26 3.15 7.09
CA LEU A 124 -36.42 3.14 5.64
C LEU A 124 -35.32 3.95 4.94
N ALA A 125 -34.91 5.08 5.50
CA ALA A 125 -33.82 5.89 4.96
C ALA A 125 -32.47 5.16 5.04
N LEU A 126 -32.18 4.52 6.18
CA LEU A 126 -31.02 3.65 6.37
C LEU A 126 -31.01 2.46 5.42
N LEU A 127 -32.17 1.83 5.22
CA LEU A 127 -32.32 0.70 4.29
C LEU A 127 -32.07 1.15 2.85
N ARG A 128 -32.54 2.33 2.43
CA ARG A 128 -32.27 2.87 1.08
C ARG A 128 -30.79 3.12 0.84
N HIS A 129 -30.07 3.59 1.86
CA HIS A 129 -28.64 3.85 1.76
C HIS A 129 -27.81 2.56 1.74
N ASN A 130 -28.09 1.63 2.66
CA ASN A 130 -27.29 0.42 2.84
C ASN A 130 -27.71 -0.73 1.93
N ASN A 131 -28.95 -0.72 1.45
CA ASN A 131 -29.53 -1.80 0.65
C ASN A 131 -30.64 -1.33 -0.30
N PRO A 132 -30.27 -0.60 -1.37
CA PRO A 132 -31.24 0.01 -2.28
C PRO A 132 -32.19 -1.03 -2.91
N ARG A 133 -31.68 -2.23 -3.22
CA ARG A 133 -32.46 -3.33 -3.83
C ARG A 133 -33.62 -3.81 -2.94
N LEU A 134 -33.41 -3.92 -1.63
CA LEU A 134 -34.46 -4.31 -0.69
C LEU A 134 -35.44 -3.16 -0.41
N ALA A 135 -34.94 -1.91 -0.37
CA ALA A 135 -35.77 -0.72 -0.19
C ALA A 135 -36.69 -0.42 -1.38
N GLU A 136 -36.24 -0.70 -2.61
CA GLU A 136 -37.06 -0.62 -3.83
C GLU A 136 -38.16 -1.68 -3.83
N ALA A 137 -37.84 -2.91 -3.45
CA ALA A 137 -38.82 -3.98 -3.31
C ALA A 137 -39.89 -3.61 -2.26
N LEU A 138 -39.48 -3.01 -1.14
CA LEU A 138 -40.37 -2.51 -0.09
C LEU A 138 -41.28 -1.36 -0.58
N THR A 139 -40.72 -0.38 -1.28
CA THR A 139 -41.46 0.79 -1.79
C THR A 139 -42.43 0.43 -2.93
N SER A 140 -42.15 -0.66 -3.65
CA SER A 140 -42.99 -1.12 -4.77
C SER A 140 -44.37 -1.66 -4.37
N GLY A 141 -44.59 -1.96 -3.08
CA GLY A 141 -45.86 -2.48 -2.56
C GLY A 141 -46.12 -3.97 -2.86
N ASP A 142 -45.26 -4.60 -3.66
CA ASP A 142 -45.33 -6.02 -4.01
C ASP A 142 -44.72 -6.89 -2.89
N LEU A 143 -45.60 -7.57 -2.15
CA LEU A 143 -45.22 -8.41 -1.01
C LEU A 143 -44.37 -9.62 -1.45
N ASP A 144 -44.66 -10.22 -2.60
CA ASP A 144 -43.96 -11.42 -3.08
C ASP A 144 -42.53 -11.08 -3.52
N LYS A 145 -42.37 -9.92 -4.18
CA LYS A 145 -41.07 -9.38 -4.55
C LYS A 145 -40.24 -8.98 -3.33
N PHE A 146 -40.85 -8.32 -2.34
CA PHE A 146 -40.16 -8.00 -1.09
C PHE A 146 -39.72 -9.28 -0.34
N ALA A 147 -40.61 -10.27 -0.23
CA ALA A 147 -40.34 -11.51 0.47
C ALA A 147 -39.21 -12.34 -0.19
N SER A 148 -39.12 -12.34 -1.53
CA SER A 148 -38.05 -13.05 -2.24
C SER A 148 -36.68 -12.39 -2.02
N VAL A 149 -36.59 -11.06 -2.12
CA VAL A 149 -35.33 -10.32 -1.89
C VAL A 149 -34.90 -10.41 -0.42
N LEU A 150 -35.84 -10.37 0.52
CA LEU A 150 -35.56 -10.53 1.94
C LEU A 150 -35.00 -11.92 2.26
N ARG A 151 -35.60 -12.98 1.70
CA ARG A 151 -35.10 -14.36 1.86
C ARG A 151 -33.70 -14.55 1.27
N GLU A 152 -33.45 -14.03 0.07
CA GLU A 152 -32.13 -14.08 -0.58
C GLU A 152 -31.05 -13.43 0.29
N GLN A 153 -31.37 -12.29 0.93
CA GLN A 153 -30.42 -11.63 1.83
C GLN A 153 -30.23 -12.33 3.16
N GLN A 154 -31.30 -12.89 3.73
CA GLN A 154 -31.21 -13.69 4.94
C GLN A 154 -30.36 -14.95 4.71
N GLU A 155 -30.52 -15.62 3.57
CA GLU A 155 -29.68 -16.76 3.18
C GLU A 155 -28.23 -16.37 2.97
N MET A 156 -27.96 -15.29 2.22
CA MET A 156 -26.59 -14.83 1.97
C MET A 156 -25.88 -14.40 3.27
N ARG A 157 -26.60 -13.76 4.20
CA ARG A 157 -26.09 -13.47 5.55
C ARG A 157 -25.85 -14.75 6.35
N ARG A 158 -26.80 -15.67 6.35
CA ARG A 158 -26.70 -16.95 7.08
C ARG A 158 -25.57 -17.84 6.54
N ASP A 159 -25.28 -17.78 5.25
CA ASP A 159 -24.15 -18.47 4.63
C ASP A 159 -22.80 -17.83 4.98
N ARG A 160 -22.72 -16.49 4.99
CA ARG A 160 -21.52 -15.77 5.44
C ARG A 160 -21.26 -15.98 6.93
N GLU A 161 -22.31 -15.99 7.74
CA GLU A 161 -22.28 -16.33 9.16
C GLU A 161 -21.84 -17.79 9.36
N ARG A 162 -22.39 -18.74 8.57
CA ARG A 162 -21.97 -20.15 8.59
C ARG A 162 -20.52 -20.32 8.18
N GLN A 163 -20.01 -19.62 7.18
CA GLN A 163 -18.61 -19.66 6.79
C GLN A 163 -17.69 -19.09 7.88
N ARG A 164 -18.09 -17.97 8.51
CA ARG A 164 -17.36 -17.37 9.63
C ARG A 164 -17.33 -18.29 10.85
N ILE A 165 -18.48 -18.86 11.23
CA ILE A 165 -18.59 -19.84 12.31
C ILE A 165 -17.78 -21.08 11.95
N ARG A 166 -17.82 -21.57 10.71
CA ARG A 166 -17.02 -22.72 10.28
C ARG A 166 -15.52 -22.45 10.39
N LEU A 167 -15.03 -21.25 10.07
CA LEU A 167 -13.64 -20.86 10.27
C LEU A 167 -13.25 -20.74 11.75
N LEU A 168 -14.15 -20.24 12.60
CA LEU A 168 -13.94 -20.09 14.04
C LEU A 168 -14.09 -21.40 14.84
N THR A 169 -14.87 -22.34 14.31
CA THR A 169 -15.15 -23.65 14.94
C THR A 169 -14.40 -24.78 14.23
N ALA A 170 -13.63 -24.46 13.18
CA ALA A 170 -12.74 -25.42 12.53
C ALA A 170 -11.69 -25.89 13.54
N ASP A 171 -11.37 -27.17 13.45
CA ASP A 171 -10.27 -27.79 14.20
C ASP A 171 -9.00 -26.93 14.04
N PRO A 172 -8.24 -26.64 15.12
CA PRO A 172 -6.96 -25.95 15.05
C PRO A 172 -5.96 -26.53 14.01
N PHE A 173 -6.18 -27.76 13.54
CA PHE A 173 -5.39 -28.44 12.50
C PHE A 173 -6.02 -28.40 11.09
N ASP A 174 -7.08 -27.62 10.87
CA ASP A 174 -7.67 -27.42 9.55
C ASP A 174 -6.73 -26.59 8.66
N MET A 175 -6.17 -27.24 7.64
CA MET A 175 -5.19 -26.68 6.71
C MET A 175 -5.71 -25.41 6.00
N GLU A 176 -7.01 -25.33 5.74
CA GLU A 176 -7.58 -24.16 5.04
C GLU A 176 -7.67 -22.93 5.96
N ALA A 177 -8.06 -23.12 7.23
CA ALA A 177 -8.09 -22.07 8.24
C ALA A 177 -6.67 -21.58 8.58
N GLN A 178 -5.71 -22.49 8.77
CA GLN A 178 -4.31 -22.14 9.00
C GLN A 178 -3.71 -21.35 7.84
N ARG A 179 -4.04 -21.67 6.59
CA ARG A 179 -3.58 -20.92 5.41
C ARG A 179 -4.14 -19.50 5.38
N LEU A 180 -5.42 -19.32 5.71
CA LEU A 180 -6.04 -17.99 5.77
C LEU A 180 -5.39 -17.13 6.86
N ILE A 181 -5.18 -17.70 8.05
CA ILE A 181 -4.49 -17.03 9.16
C ILE A 181 -3.05 -16.66 8.76
N ALA A 182 -2.32 -17.58 8.11
CA ALA A 182 -0.96 -17.34 7.67
C ALA A 182 -0.88 -16.20 6.63
N ASN A 183 -1.82 -16.15 5.68
CA ASN A 183 -1.90 -15.07 4.71
C ASN A 183 -2.19 -13.72 5.37
N GLU A 184 -3.06 -13.69 6.38
CA GLU A 184 -3.41 -12.46 7.10
C GLU A 184 -2.20 -11.93 7.90
N ILE A 185 -1.48 -12.81 8.61
CA ILE A 185 -0.22 -12.47 9.30
C ILE A 185 0.84 -11.99 8.30
N GLN A 186 0.95 -12.64 7.14
CA GLN A 186 1.87 -12.21 6.10
C GLN A 186 1.54 -10.79 5.62
N GLN A 187 0.25 -10.50 5.39
CA GLN A 187 -0.18 -9.19 4.95
C GLN A 187 0.06 -8.11 6.02
N GLU A 188 -0.22 -8.41 7.28
CA GLU A 188 0.10 -7.54 8.42
C GLU A 188 1.60 -7.23 8.47
N ASN A 189 2.46 -8.23 8.34
CA ASN A 189 3.91 -8.04 8.32
C ASN A 189 4.39 -7.19 7.13
N ILE A 190 3.79 -7.38 5.94
CA ILE A 190 4.08 -6.57 4.75
C ILE A 190 3.68 -5.11 5.00
N ASN A 191 2.49 -4.88 5.56
CA ASN A 191 1.99 -3.55 5.84
C ASN A 191 2.83 -2.83 6.90
N ALA A 192 3.17 -3.50 8.00
CA ALA A 192 4.03 -2.95 9.04
C ALA A 192 5.43 -2.62 8.52
N ASN A 193 6.01 -3.47 7.67
CA ASN A 193 7.28 -3.18 7.01
C ASN A 193 7.20 -1.98 6.06
N MET A 194 6.10 -1.85 5.32
CA MET A 194 5.87 -0.70 4.44
C MET A 194 5.69 0.60 5.22
N GLU A 195 4.95 0.58 6.31
CA GLU A 195 4.77 1.73 7.20
C GLU A 195 6.11 2.17 7.82
N ALA A 196 6.90 1.21 8.31
CA ALA A 196 8.26 1.48 8.79
C ALA A 196 9.17 2.04 7.68
N ALA A 197 9.07 1.52 6.45
CA ALA A 197 9.81 2.10 5.33
C ALA A 197 9.38 3.56 5.07
N MET A 198 8.09 3.88 5.13
CA MET A 198 7.60 5.26 4.94
C MET A 198 8.05 6.20 6.06
N GLU A 199 8.08 5.73 7.31
CA GLU A 199 8.49 6.54 8.47
C GLU A 199 10.01 6.78 8.49
N TYR A 200 10.81 5.72 8.34
CA TYR A 200 12.26 5.79 8.54
C TYR A 200 13.04 6.04 7.24
N ASN A 201 12.50 5.64 6.08
CA ASN A 201 13.16 5.75 4.78
C ASN A 201 12.24 6.38 3.72
N PRO A 202 11.69 7.60 3.94
CA PRO A 202 10.78 8.24 2.99
C PRO A 202 11.39 8.40 1.59
N GLU A 203 12.72 8.51 1.50
CA GLU A 203 13.45 8.63 0.23
C GLU A 203 13.40 7.34 -0.62
N SER A 204 13.10 6.17 -0.03
CA SER A 204 12.86 4.94 -0.80
C SER A 204 11.60 5.01 -1.66
N PHE A 205 10.72 5.98 -1.39
CA PHE A 205 9.50 6.24 -2.15
C PHE A 205 9.64 7.44 -3.11
N GLY A 206 10.78 8.13 -3.08
CA GLY A 206 11.12 9.17 -4.03
C GLY A 206 11.57 8.59 -5.37
N THR A 207 11.21 9.25 -6.47
CA THR A 207 11.78 8.95 -7.79
C THR A 207 13.21 9.48 -7.83
N VAL A 208 14.20 8.57 -7.87
CA VAL A 208 15.61 8.95 -8.02
C VAL A 208 15.87 9.28 -9.48
N HIS A 209 16.24 10.53 -9.75
CA HIS A 209 16.61 10.96 -11.09
C HIS A 209 17.99 10.43 -11.51
N MET A 210 18.10 10.09 -12.78
CA MET A 210 19.29 9.46 -13.33
C MET A 210 20.45 10.45 -13.49
N LEU A 211 21.68 9.95 -13.38
CA LEU A 211 22.90 10.78 -13.44
C LEU A 211 23.24 11.14 -14.89
N TYR A 212 23.07 12.42 -15.23
CA TYR A 212 23.49 12.96 -16.53
C TYR A 212 24.45 14.12 -16.35
N ILE A 213 25.32 14.33 -17.34
CA ILE A 213 26.17 15.53 -17.44
C ILE A 213 26.03 16.16 -18.82
N ASN A 214 26.31 17.46 -18.91
CA ASN A 214 26.55 18.11 -20.19
C ASN A 214 27.98 17.84 -20.66
N CYS A 215 28.13 17.47 -21.92
CA CYS A 215 29.42 17.39 -22.59
C CYS A 215 29.29 17.87 -24.03
N LYS A 216 30.41 17.95 -24.75
CA LYS A 216 30.41 18.22 -26.18
C LYS A 216 31.20 17.19 -26.94
N VAL A 217 30.72 16.84 -28.13
CA VAL A 217 31.44 15.99 -29.07
C VAL A 217 31.52 16.75 -30.38
N ASN A 218 32.75 17.02 -30.82
CA ASN A 218 33.01 17.82 -32.02
C ASN A 218 32.30 19.20 -31.98
N GLY A 219 32.21 19.82 -30.80
CA GLY A 219 31.57 21.12 -30.59
C GLY A 219 30.03 21.11 -30.42
N HIS A 220 29.39 19.96 -30.63
CA HIS A 220 27.94 19.81 -30.45
C HIS A 220 27.61 19.37 -29.02
N ASP A 221 26.60 19.99 -28.40
CA ASP A 221 26.17 19.65 -27.05
C ASP A 221 25.50 18.27 -27.01
N VAL A 222 25.86 17.48 -25.99
CA VAL A 222 25.41 16.12 -25.76
C VAL A 222 25.15 15.94 -24.27
N LYS A 223 24.05 15.28 -23.93
CA LYS A 223 23.77 14.84 -22.55
C LYS A 223 24.23 13.39 -22.42
N ALA A 224 25.22 13.16 -21.56
CA ALA A 224 25.77 11.83 -21.35
C ALA A 224 25.20 11.22 -20.06
N PHE A 225 24.58 10.04 -20.19
CA PHE A 225 24.15 9.22 -19.07
C PHE A 225 25.36 8.55 -18.42
N ILE A 226 25.47 8.62 -17.09
CA ILE A 226 26.60 8.05 -16.34
C ILE A 226 26.20 6.68 -15.77
N ASP A 227 26.84 5.61 -16.26
CA ASP A 227 26.51 4.25 -15.88
C ASP A 227 27.77 3.45 -15.52
N SER A 228 27.99 3.25 -14.21
CA SER A 228 29.09 2.42 -13.72
C SER A 228 28.85 0.92 -13.88
N GLY A 229 27.60 0.50 -14.12
CA GLY A 229 27.22 -0.88 -14.41
C GLY A 229 27.46 -1.29 -15.87
N ALA A 230 27.53 -0.32 -16.79
CA ALA A 230 27.87 -0.58 -18.18
C ALA A 230 29.39 -0.78 -18.35
N GLN A 231 29.78 -1.89 -18.96
CA GLN A 231 31.20 -2.19 -19.21
C GLN A 231 31.83 -1.23 -20.22
N THR A 232 31.05 -0.79 -21.23
CA THR A 232 31.56 -0.03 -22.37
C THR A 232 30.77 1.25 -22.60
N THR A 233 31.48 2.32 -22.95
CA THR A 233 30.87 3.59 -23.39
C THR A 233 30.27 3.43 -24.78
N ILE A 234 29.06 3.96 -24.97
CA ILE A 234 28.27 3.85 -26.19
C ILE A 234 27.67 5.19 -26.59
N MET A 235 27.45 5.37 -27.89
CA MET A 235 26.80 6.54 -28.47
C MET A 235 25.78 6.09 -29.51
N SER A 236 24.64 6.77 -29.61
CA SER A 236 23.64 6.47 -30.63
C SER A 236 24.12 6.91 -32.02
N GLN A 237 23.66 6.23 -33.07
CA GLN A 237 23.95 6.61 -34.45
C GLN A 237 23.44 8.03 -34.73
N ALA A 238 22.23 8.37 -34.27
CA ALA A 238 21.66 9.71 -34.43
C ALA A 238 22.54 10.80 -33.80
N CYS A 239 23.11 10.54 -32.61
CA CYS A 239 24.05 11.46 -31.98
C CYS A 239 25.36 11.55 -32.79
N ALA A 240 25.89 10.44 -33.27
CA ALA A 240 27.13 10.43 -34.07
C ALA A 240 26.98 11.20 -35.40
N GLU A 241 25.82 11.10 -36.05
CA GLU A 241 25.43 11.88 -37.23
C GLU A 241 25.32 13.36 -36.90
N ARG A 242 24.59 13.71 -35.84
CA ARG A 242 24.42 15.10 -35.38
C ARG A 242 25.74 15.76 -34.98
N CYS A 243 26.65 15.02 -34.35
CA CYS A 243 27.99 15.48 -34.00
C CYS A 243 28.96 15.47 -35.19
N ASN A 244 28.53 15.02 -36.38
CA ASN A 244 29.35 14.93 -37.58
C ASN A 244 30.65 14.11 -37.40
N ILE A 245 30.54 12.97 -36.68
CA ILE A 245 31.67 12.06 -36.42
C ILE A 245 31.53 10.70 -37.11
N MET A 246 30.52 10.52 -37.98
CA MET A 246 30.33 9.25 -38.73
C MET A 246 31.57 8.84 -39.52
N ARG A 247 32.37 9.79 -39.99
CA ARG A 247 33.67 9.56 -40.65
C ARG A 247 34.73 8.84 -39.79
N LEU A 248 34.54 8.79 -38.47
CA LEU A 248 35.43 8.14 -37.50
C LEU A 248 34.97 6.72 -37.13
N VAL A 249 33.78 6.31 -37.58
CA VAL A 249 33.17 5.04 -37.20
C VAL A 249 33.76 3.91 -38.04
N ASP A 250 34.50 3.03 -37.38
CA ASP A 250 35.06 1.83 -38.00
C ASP A 250 34.01 0.70 -38.01
N THR A 251 33.44 0.44 -39.18
CA THR A 251 32.40 -0.58 -39.38
C THR A 251 32.92 -2.01 -39.33
N ARG A 252 34.25 -2.23 -39.32
CA ARG A 252 34.82 -3.57 -39.09
C ARG A 252 34.51 -4.10 -37.69
N TRP A 253 34.15 -3.20 -36.77
CA TRP A 253 33.69 -3.50 -35.41
C TRP A 253 32.17 -3.56 -35.30
N ALA A 254 31.45 -3.59 -36.43
CA ALA A 254 30.02 -3.85 -36.44
C ALA A 254 29.73 -5.26 -35.87
N GLY A 255 28.58 -5.41 -35.23
CA GLY A 255 28.20 -6.66 -34.60
C GLY A 255 26.89 -6.55 -33.84
N ILE A 256 26.61 -7.54 -33.01
CA ILE A 256 25.44 -7.56 -32.14
C ILE A 256 25.94 -7.54 -30.69
N ALA A 257 25.62 -6.47 -29.97
CA ALA A 257 25.81 -6.40 -28.53
C ALA A 257 24.80 -7.34 -27.86
N LYS A 258 25.29 -8.35 -27.13
CA LYS A 258 24.46 -9.19 -26.27
C LYS A 258 24.61 -8.68 -24.83
N GLY A 259 23.55 -8.06 -24.31
CA GLY A 259 23.45 -7.54 -22.93
C GLY A 259 22.01 -7.67 -22.42
N VAL A 260 21.49 -6.65 -21.71
CA VAL A 260 20.05 -6.51 -21.43
C VAL A 260 19.33 -6.17 -22.74
N GLY A 261 19.12 -7.19 -23.58
CA GLY A 261 18.63 -7.08 -24.95
C GLY A 261 19.69 -7.31 -26.02
N THR A 262 19.23 -7.40 -27.27
CA THR A 262 20.07 -7.47 -28.48
C THR A 262 20.06 -6.12 -29.18
N GLN A 263 21.22 -5.48 -29.26
CA GLN A 263 21.35 -4.21 -29.98
C GLN A 263 22.41 -4.32 -31.09
N LYS A 264 22.15 -3.69 -32.23
CA LYS A 264 23.06 -3.70 -33.37
C LYS A 264 24.12 -2.61 -33.20
N ILE A 265 25.38 -3.02 -33.15
CA ILE A 265 26.55 -2.15 -33.18
C ILE A 265 26.84 -1.83 -34.65
N ILE A 266 26.80 -0.56 -35.01
CA ILE A 266 27.14 -0.04 -36.34
C ILE A 266 28.66 -0.04 -36.54
N GLY A 267 29.42 0.25 -35.50
CA GLY A 267 30.88 0.26 -35.53
C GLY A 267 31.46 0.85 -34.26
N ARG A 268 32.75 1.21 -34.31
CA ARG A 268 33.46 1.77 -33.15
C ARG A 268 34.25 3.02 -33.53
N VAL A 269 34.19 4.04 -32.68
CA VAL A 269 35.12 5.16 -32.70
C VAL A 269 36.30 4.81 -31.79
N HIS A 270 37.47 4.63 -32.39
CA HIS A 270 38.69 4.25 -31.65
C HIS A 270 39.27 5.39 -30.81
N MET A 271 39.13 6.62 -31.31
CA MET A 271 39.63 7.82 -30.67
C MET A 271 38.74 9.01 -31.05
N GLY A 272 37.92 9.46 -30.12
CA GLY A 272 37.17 10.71 -30.19
C GLY A 272 37.47 11.58 -28.96
N GLN A 273 37.25 12.89 -29.08
CA GLN A 273 37.34 13.79 -27.94
C GLN A 273 35.94 14.08 -27.40
N ILE A 274 35.74 13.77 -26.12
CA ILE A 274 34.57 14.19 -25.36
C ILE A 274 35.02 15.39 -24.53
N GLN A 275 34.44 16.55 -24.80
CA GLN A 275 34.71 17.75 -24.04
C GLN A 275 33.80 17.79 -22.81
N ILE A 276 34.39 17.88 -21.61
CA ILE A 276 33.66 18.11 -20.36
C ILE A 276 34.23 19.40 -19.76
N GLU A 277 33.38 20.42 -19.59
CA GLU A 277 33.81 21.78 -19.28
C GLU A 277 34.90 22.26 -20.27
N ASN A 278 36.13 22.46 -19.79
CA ASN A 278 37.28 22.90 -20.57
C ASN A 278 38.22 21.76 -21.00
N ASP A 279 37.96 20.53 -20.57
CA ASP A 279 38.86 19.40 -20.81
C ASP A 279 38.40 18.54 -21.98
N PHE A 280 39.37 18.10 -22.79
CA PHE A 280 39.14 17.23 -23.94
C PHE A 280 39.61 15.82 -23.63
N LEU A 281 38.67 14.93 -23.31
CA LEU A 281 38.95 13.56 -22.89
C LEU A 281 39.00 12.61 -24.10
N ALA A 282 40.21 12.11 -24.37
CA ALA A 282 40.46 11.10 -25.39
C ALA A 282 39.78 9.76 -25.04
N SER A 283 38.76 9.40 -25.82
CA SER A 283 37.79 8.35 -25.49
C SER A 283 37.52 7.43 -26.68
N SER A 284 37.24 6.16 -26.39
CA SER A 284 36.82 5.17 -27.39
C SER A 284 35.43 4.65 -27.05
N PHE A 285 34.53 4.53 -28.02
CA PHE A 285 33.15 4.14 -27.77
C PHE A 285 32.52 3.46 -28.99
N SER A 286 31.54 2.59 -28.74
CA SER A 286 30.79 1.91 -29.79
C SER A 286 29.59 2.73 -30.24
N ILE A 287 29.21 2.62 -31.51
CA ILE A 287 28.02 3.25 -32.06
C ILE A 287 26.89 2.23 -32.18
N LEU A 288 25.74 2.52 -31.59
CA LEU A 288 24.54 1.67 -31.64
C LEU A 288 23.47 2.30 -32.54
N GLU A 289 22.75 1.46 -33.29
CA GLU A 289 21.72 1.91 -34.25
C GLU A 289 20.54 2.57 -33.54
N GLU A 290 19.97 1.88 -32.55
CA GLU A 290 18.79 2.33 -31.81
C GLU A 290 19.12 2.41 -30.32
N GLN A 291 19.11 3.62 -29.78
CA GLN A 291 19.35 3.89 -28.36
C GLN A 291 18.56 5.14 -27.95
N PRO A 292 17.78 5.10 -26.85
CA PRO A 292 16.97 6.24 -26.42
C PRO A 292 17.77 7.48 -26.02
N MET A 293 18.94 7.28 -25.40
CA MET A 293 19.84 8.35 -24.98
C MET A 293 20.92 8.61 -26.03
N ASP A 294 21.44 9.83 -26.10
CA ASP A 294 22.50 10.19 -27.05
C ASP A 294 23.81 9.45 -26.76
N MET A 295 24.23 9.46 -25.50
CA MET A 295 25.51 8.93 -25.06
C MET A 295 25.40 8.32 -23.66
N LEU A 296 26.05 7.19 -23.46
CA LEU A 296 26.23 6.56 -22.15
C LEU A 296 27.72 6.40 -21.89
N LEU A 297 28.18 7.01 -20.80
CA LEU A 297 29.54 6.93 -20.29
C LEU A 297 29.68 5.74 -19.35
N GLY A 298 30.33 4.69 -19.85
CA GLY A 298 30.50 3.43 -19.16
C GLY A 298 31.71 3.40 -18.23
N LEU A 299 31.86 2.27 -17.53
CA LEU A 299 32.93 2.01 -16.58
C LEU A 299 34.33 2.07 -17.22
N ASP A 300 34.45 1.76 -18.52
CA ASP A 300 35.70 1.87 -19.26
C ASP A 300 36.27 3.30 -19.25
N MET A 301 35.43 4.30 -19.53
CA MET A 301 35.83 5.72 -19.54
C MET A 301 35.91 6.30 -18.13
N LEU A 302 35.00 5.91 -17.23
CA LEU A 302 35.07 6.28 -15.81
C LEU A 302 36.41 5.87 -15.18
N LYS A 303 36.85 4.63 -15.42
CA LYS A 303 38.16 4.15 -14.92
C LYS A 303 39.33 4.82 -15.63
N ARG A 304 39.27 4.97 -16.96
CA ARG A 304 40.37 5.54 -17.75
C ARG A 304 40.74 6.95 -17.28
N HIS A 305 39.74 7.78 -16.99
CA HIS A 305 39.94 9.17 -16.57
C HIS A 305 39.84 9.36 -15.04
N GLN A 306 39.92 8.25 -14.28
CA GLN A 306 39.90 8.23 -12.81
C GLN A 306 38.74 9.05 -12.22
N MET A 307 37.55 8.93 -12.81
CA MET A 307 36.42 9.76 -12.43
C MET A 307 35.85 9.36 -11.07
N CYS A 308 35.34 10.35 -10.33
CA CYS A 308 34.65 10.15 -9.05
C CYS A 308 33.21 10.64 -9.18
N ILE A 309 32.26 9.72 -8.97
CA ILE A 309 30.82 10.03 -8.90
C ILE A 309 30.52 10.46 -7.46
N ASP A 310 30.45 11.77 -7.25
CA ASP A 310 30.23 12.38 -5.94
C ASP A 310 28.77 12.77 -5.78
N LEU A 311 27.98 11.83 -5.24
CA LEU A 311 26.55 12.03 -4.98
C LEU A 311 26.30 12.99 -3.82
N LYS A 312 27.27 13.20 -2.92
CA LYS A 312 27.14 14.15 -1.81
C LYS A 312 27.11 15.59 -2.32
N ASN A 313 27.95 15.91 -3.29
CA ASN A 313 28.02 17.25 -3.89
C ASN A 313 27.30 17.34 -5.25
N ASN A 314 26.66 16.25 -5.68
CA ASN A 314 25.99 16.11 -6.98
C ASN A 314 26.89 16.48 -8.18
N LYS A 315 28.11 15.94 -8.20
CA LYS A 315 29.13 16.25 -9.22
C LYS A 315 29.85 15.00 -9.73
N LEU A 316 30.30 15.07 -10.97
CA LEU A 316 31.29 14.16 -11.53
C LEU A 316 32.65 14.86 -11.56
N HIS A 317 33.62 14.30 -10.82
CA HIS A 317 35.00 14.78 -10.85
C HIS A 317 35.82 13.97 -11.84
N ILE A 318 36.64 14.64 -12.65
CA ILE A 318 37.56 14.04 -13.61
C ILE A 318 38.94 13.94 -12.95
N GLY A 319 39.32 12.75 -12.49
CA GLY A 319 40.52 12.59 -11.66
C GLY A 319 41.83 12.96 -12.36
N THR A 320 41.91 12.77 -13.67
CA THR A 320 43.14 13.09 -14.43
C THR A 320 43.43 14.59 -14.55
N THR A 321 42.42 15.45 -14.42
CA THR A 321 42.56 16.90 -14.62
C THR A 321 42.16 17.72 -13.40
N GLY A 322 41.37 17.15 -12.47
CA GLY A 322 40.81 17.85 -11.32
C GLY A 322 39.55 18.66 -11.64
N THR A 323 39.11 18.68 -12.91
CA THR A 323 37.86 19.33 -13.32
C THR A 323 36.66 18.62 -12.72
N ALA A 324 35.61 19.37 -12.41
CA ALA A 324 34.34 18.82 -11.96
C ALA A 324 33.19 19.44 -12.76
N THR A 325 32.20 18.63 -13.08
CA THR A 325 30.93 19.06 -13.70
C THR A 325 29.77 18.63 -12.83
N THR A 326 28.68 19.39 -12.86
CA THR A 326 27.49 19.14 -12.03
C THR A 326 26.57 18.16 -12.74
N PHE A 327 25.95 17.23 -12.00
CA PHE A 327 24.89 16.40 -12.57
C PHE A 327 23.67 17.26 -12.89
N LEU A 328 22.99 16.93 -13.98
CA LEU A 328 21.80 17.65 -14.43
C LEU A 328 20.66 17.53 -13.41
N SER A 329 19.86 18.59 -13.31
CA SER A 329 18.61 18.58 -12.56
C SER A 329 17.50 17.89 -13.34
N GLU A 330 16.41 17.53 -12.67
CA GLU A 330 15.25 16.86 -13.27
C GLU A 330 14.70 17.59 -14.51
N SER A 331 14.61 18.93 -14.45
CA SER A 331 14.11 19.75 -15.56
C SER A 331 15.04 19.79 -16.77
N GLU A 332 16.29 19.36 -16.60
CA GLU A 332 17.32 19.33 -17.64
C GLU A 332 17.53 17.92 -18.20
N LEU A 333 16.84 16.90 -17.68
CA LEU A 333 16.96 15.54 -18.20
C LEU A 333 16.34 15.42 -19.61
N PRO A 334 16.85 14.51 -20.46
CA PRO A 334 16.17 14.18 -21.71
C PRO A 334 14.86 13.41 -21.42
N ASP A 335 13.89 13.50 -22.33
CA ASP A 335 12.58 12.84 -22.18
C ASP A 335 12.67 11.32 -21.93
N CYS A 336 13.75 10.68 -22.42
CA CYS A 336 13.98 9.25 -22.21
C CYS A 336 14.45 8.89 -20.79
N ALA A 337 14.72 9.87 -19.94
CA ALA A 337 15.18 9.71 -18.56
C ALA A 337 14.13 10.11 -17.50
N LEU A 338 12.95 10.55 -17.94
CA LEU A 338 11.81 10.92 -17.10
C LEU A 338 10.81 9.78 -16.93
#